data_AF-A0A936CJF4-F1
#
_entry.id   AF-A0A936CJF4-F1
#
_cell.length_a   1.000
_cell.length_b   1.000
_cell.length_c   1.000
_cell.angle_alpha   90.00
_cell.angle_beta   90.00
_cell.angle_gamma   90.00
#
_symmetry.space_group_name_H-M   'P 1'
#
loop_
_entity.id
_entity.type
_entity.pdbx_description
1 polymer ?
#
loop_
_entity_poly.entity_id
_entity_poly.type
_entity_poly.pdbx_seq_one_letter_code
_entity_poly.pdbx_strand_id
1 'polypeptide(L)'
;MLTETGDKTAQSETMLMMNGNHLKSRVTGNDGVFTFLDLDMSQAYTVQPTRNDNPMNGVSTIDIVKIQKHILGIETIATPYSLIAADVNLSGNITASDISEIRKLILGINTQFAKSPSWTFVPKSFVFVDPINPWKYDNFMSFDLKNGDRVVDFVAIKMGDLNGSVKASLGTGGIVRHASKLSMVTNDQKVEAGKTIEVPFTAQNFKNINGYQFTINFDHQAMQLDKMIPGTLDLTDANFGWSHVANGKLTTSWNDSKAVSLNPNEVLFTLVFNVKSNTTLANAITITGDITSAESYDSDLNEQGVELLIKNGSTLTSSEVFELYQNNPNPFAKETTVGFKLPEATDAKLTLYDVTGKIIRVYELQGQKGMNTVTISKSELSGAGMYYYQLDASHYTATKRMIIIE
;
A
#
# COMPACT_ATOMS: atom_id res chain seq x y z
N MET A 1 -10.30 7.19 20.67
CA MET A 1 -9.92 7.56 19.30
C MET A 1 -10.43 6.54 18.31
N LEU A 2 -11.19 7.02 17.32
CA LEU A 2 -11.70 6.22 16.22
C LEU A 2 -11.42 6.96 14.90
N THR A 3 -11.40 6.24 13.78
CA THR A 3 -11.53 6.88 12.46
C THR A 3 -12.94 7.46 12.28
N GLU A 4 -13.15 8.24 11.22
CA GLU A 4 -14.50 8.70 10.84
C GLU A 4 -15.47 7.52 10.62
N THR A 5 -14.98 6.41 10.07
CA THR A 5 -15.76 5.18 9.85
C THR A 5 -15.98 4.34 11.11
N GLY A 6 -15.42 4.76 12.25
CA GLY A 6 -15.57 4.10 13.54
C GLY A 6 -14.52 3.03 13.86
N ASP A 7 -13.48 2.89 13.04
CA ASP A 7 -12.40 1.93 13.31
C ASP A 7 -11.55 2.38 14.48
N LYS A 8 -11.27 1.44 15.38
CA LYS A 8 -10.43 1.66 16.55
C LYS A 8 -9.01 1.99 16.11
N THR A 9 -8.48 3.13 16.58
CA THR A 9 -7.14 3.58 16.17
C THR A 9 -6.13 3.23 17.26
N ALA A 10 -5.37 2.16 17.04
CA ALA A 10 -4.31 1.72 17.94
C ALA A 10 -2.97 2.44 17.63
N GLN A 11 -1.94 2.22 18.47
CA GLN A 11 -0.56 2.64 18.17
C GLN A 11 -0.34 4.15 17.92
N SER A 12 -1.28 5.01 18.33
CA SER A 12 -1.09 6.45 18.33
C SER A 12 -0.42 6.87 19.63
N GLU A 13 0.69 7.61 19.55
CA GLU A 13 1.28 8.24 20.72
C GLU A 13 0.42 9.46 21.09
N THR A 14 0.04 9.55 22.36
CA THR A 14 -0.64 10.70 22.95
C THR A 14 0.31 11.36 23.92
N MET A 15 0.60 12.63 23.70
CA MET A 15 1.42 13.45 24.59
C MET A 15 0.53 14.30 25.47
N LEU A 16 0.73 14.22 26.78
CA LEU A 16 0.14 15.13 27.76
C LEU A 16 1.13 16.25 28.06
N MET A 17 0.66 17.49 27.96
CA MET A 17 1.42 18.70 28.19
C MET A 17 0.74 19.59 29.23
N MET A 18 1.53 20.37 29.96
CA MET A 18 1.07 21.41 30.89
C MET A 18 1.91 22.66 30.69
N ASN A 19 1.26 23.80 30.47
CA ASN A 19 1.93 25.07 30.17
C ASN A 19 2.95 24.96 29.02
N GLY A 20 2.63 24.16 28.00
CA GLY A 20 3.47 23.90 26.83
C GLY A 20 4.61 22.89 27.05
N ASN A 21 4.82 22.39 28.26
CA ASN A 21 5.86 21.40 28.55
C ASN A 21 5.29 19.98 28.51
N HIS A 22 6.01 19.05 27.86
CA HIS A 22 5.70 17.62 27.89
C HIS A 22 5.79 17.06 29.32
N LEU A 23 4.80 16.27 29.72
CA LEU A 23 4.75 15.61 31.03
C LEU A 23 4.80 14.08 30.92
N LYS A 24 3.93 13.50 30.08
CA LYS A 24 3.75 12.04 29.95
C LYS A 24 3.37 11.72 28.51
N SER A 25 3.80 10.55 28.02
CA SER A 25 3.26 9.95 26.79
C SER A 25 2.51 8.66 27.11
N ARG A 26 1.49 8.33 26.31
CA ARG A 26 0.79 7.04 26.30
C ARG A 26 0.53 6.59 24.88
N VAL A 27 0.61 5.29 24.62
CA VAL A 27 0.19 4.72 23.34
C VAL A 27 -1.23 4.22 23.48
N THR A 28 -2.08 4.48 22.48
CA THR A 28 -3.45 3.96 22.45
C THR A 28 -3.48 2.43 22.37
N GLY A 29 -4.35 1.80 23.17
CA GLY A 29 -4.62 0.36 23.08
C GLY A 29 -5.30 -0.04 21.76
N ASN A 30 -5.54 -1.34 21.56
CA ASN A 30 -6.23 -1.86 20.38
C ASN A 30 -7.70 -1.40 20.26
N ASP A 31 -8.26 -0.89 21.34
CA ASP A 31 -9.57 -0.26 21.41
C ASP A 31 -9.56 1.25 21.14
N GLY A 32 -8.38 1.83 20.88
CA GLY A 32 -8.19 3.26 20.67
C GLY A 32 -8.29 4.11 21.94
N VAL A 33 -8.25 3.47 23.12
CA VAL A 33 -8.32 4.12 24.43
C VAL A 33 -6.91 4.45 24.93
N PHE A 34 -6.78 5.59 25.61
CA PHE A 34 -5.59 6.00 26.35
C PHE A 34 -6.03 6.63 27.68
N THR A 35 -5.20 6.52 28.71
CA THR A 35 -5.50 7.06 30.05
C THR A 35 -4.26 7.67 30.68
N PHE A 36 -4.39 8.90 31.18
CA PHE A 36 -3.41 9.53 32.04
C PHE A 36 -3.94 9.52 33.49
N LEU A 37 -3.13 8.95 34.39
CA LEU A 37 -3.42 8.88 35.82
C LEU A 37 -2.51 9.85 36.57
N ASP A 38 -2.84 10.09 37.84
CA ASP A 38 -2.06 10.90 38.79
C ASP A 38 -1.79 12.31 38.24
N LEU A 39 -2.87 12.99 37.88
CA LEU A 39 -2.85 14.39 37.44
C LEU A 39 -3.33 15.30 38.57
N ASP A 40 -2.70 16.48 38.69
CA ASP A 40 -3.18 17.53 39.58
C ASP A 40 -4.51 18.07 39.07
N MET A 41 -5.57 17.88 39.86
CA MET A 41 -6.94 18.30 39.56
C MET A 41 -7.12 19.82 39.51
N SER A 42 -6.11 20.59 39.93
CA SER A 42 -6.12 22.04 39.90
C SER A 42 -5.47 22.64 38.64
N GLN A 43 -5.01 21.82 37.70
CA GLN A 43 -4.29 22.27 36.51
C GLN A 43 -5.11 22.05 35.23
N ALA A 44 -4.79 22.87 34.23
CA ALA A 44 -5.19 22.64 32.86
C ALA A 44 -4.09 21.86 32.12
N TYR A 45 -4.52 20.96 31.23
CA TYR A 45 -3.63 20.13 30.42
C TYR A 45 -3.98 20.26 28.96
N THR A 46 -3.05 19.85 28.11
CA THR A 46 -3.26 19.68 26.68
C THR A 46 -2.86 18.28 26.27
N VAL A 47 -3.68 17.59 25.47
CA VAL A 47 -3.35 16.31 24.86
C VAL A 47 -3.18 16.50 23.37
N GLN A 48 -2.09 15.95 22.83
CA GLN A 48 -1.80 15.95 21.39
C GLN A 48 -1.45 14.53 20.93
N PRO A 49 -2.30 13.89 20.11
CA PRO A 49 -1.98 12.62 19.46
C PRO A 49 -1.06 12.82 18.23
N THR A 50 -0.17 11.86 18.00
CA THR A 50 0.71 11.79 16.83
C THR A 50 0.87 10.34 16.38
N ARG A 51 0.95 10.12 15.06
CA ARG A 51 1.18 8.81 14.45
C ARG A 51 1.73 8.99 13.03
N ASN A 52 2.77 8.25 12.67
CA ASN A 52 3.42 8.38 11.35
C ASN A 52 3.92 7.03 10.75
N ASP A 53 3.33 5.92 11.18
CA ASP A 53 3.65 4.59 10.64
C ASP A 53 2.84 4.26 9.38
N ASN A 54 3.32 3.25 8.66
CA ASN A 54 2.65 2.61 7.51
C ASN A 54 1.90 3.57 6.56
N PRO A 55 2.59 4.52 5.90
CA PRO A 55 1.93 5.51 5.06
C PRO A 55 1.05 4.93 3.95
N MET A 56 1.40 3.75 3.41
CA MET A 56 0.63 3.03 2.38
C MET A 56 -0.62 2.27 2.87
N ASN A 57 -0.85 2.16 4.19
CA ASN A 57 -2.00 1.43 4.71
C ASN A 57 -3.31 2.14 4.32
N GLY A 58 -4.11 1.50 3.47
CA GLY A 58 -5.37 2.05 2.97
C GLY A 58 -5.23 3.15 1.91
N VAL A 59 -4.04 3.33 1.32
CA VAL A 59 -3.82 4.32 0.27
C VAL A 59 -3.59 3.60 -1.06
N SER A 60 -4.45 3.84 -2.04
CA SER A 60 -4.36 3.23 -3.37
C SER A 60 -4.91 4.14 -4.47
N THR A 61 -4.93 3.62 -5.70
CA THR A 61 -5.27 4.41 -6.89
C THR A 61 -6.74 4.82 -6.91
N ILE A 62 -7.62 4.14 -6.17
CA ILE A 62 -9.01 4.57 -5.97
C ILE A 62 -9.10 5.94 -5.28
N ASP A 63 -8.18 6.25 -4.36
CA ASP A 63 -8.14 7.54 -3.67
C ASP A 63 -7.77 8.66 -4.65
N ILE A 64 -6.83 8.39 -5.56
CA ILE A 64 -6.52 9.29 -6.66
C ILE A 64 -7.74 9.52 -7.56
N VAL A 65 -8.50 8.46 -7.91
CA VAL A 65 -9.73 8.59 -8.72
C VAL A 65 -10.73 9.51 -8.01
N LYS A 66 -10.93 9.35 -6.70
CA LYS A 66 -11.83 10.21 -5.90
C LYS A 66 -11.38 11.67 -5.90
N ILE A 67 -10.08 11.93 -5.70
CA ILE A 67 -9.53 13.30 -5.74
C ILE A 67 -9.70 13.90 -7.13
N GLN A 68 -9.40 13.14 -8.20
CA GLN A 68 -9.55 13.62 -9.57
C GLN A 68 -11.00 13.97 -9.90
N LYS A 69 -11.96 13.12 -9.52
CA LYS A 69 -13.39 13.40 -9.70
C LYS A 69 -13.83 14.64 -8.94
N HIS A 70 -13.29 14.88 -7.74
CA HIS A 70 -13.55 16.07 -6.95
C HIS A 70 -13.05 17.34 -7.63
N ILE A 71 -11.79 17.34 -8.08
CA ILE A 71 -11.19 18.48 -8.79
C ILE A 71 -11.99 18.84 -10.05
N LEU A 72 -12.54 17.84 -10.74
CA LEU A 72 -13.33 18.02 -11.96
C LEU A 72 -14.81 18.32 -11.71
N GLY A 73 -15.26 18.34 -10.45
CA GLY A 73 -16.67 18.56 -10.09
C GLY A 73 -17.62 17.42 -10.52
N ILE A 74 -17.08 16.22 -10.76
CA ILE A 74 -17.86 15.03 -11.11
C ILE A 74 -18.49 14.41 -9.86
N GLU A 75 -17.71 14.33 -8.78
CA GLU A 75 -18.12 13.73 -7.50
C GLU A 75 -17.47 14.51 -6.36
N THR A 76 -18.25 14.96 -5.38
CA THR A 76 -17.72 15.75 -4.27
C THR A 76 -17.21 14.85 -3.15
N ILE A 77 -16.06 15.19 -2.56
CA ILE A 77 -15.64 14.61 -1.27
C ILE A 77 -16.57 15.14 -0.18
N ALA A 78 -17.25 14.22 0.52
CA ALA A 78 -18.44 14.56 1.30
C ALA A 78 -18.17 15.09 2.70
N THR A 79 -17.02 14.80 3.30
CA THR A 79 -16.76 15.05 4.72
C THR A 79 -15.51 15.90 4.92
N PRO A 80 -15.48 16.77 5.96
CA PRO A 80 -14.29 17.57 6.26
C PRO A 80 -13.06 16.71 6.54
N TYR A 81 -13.24 15.54 7.15
CA TYR A 81 -12.16 14.60 7.42
C TYR A 81 -11.57 14.00 6.13
N SER A 82 -12.42 13.66 5.16
CA SER A 82 -11.97 13.19 3.85
C SER A 82 -11.31 14.28 3.01
N LEU A 83 -11.75 15.54 3.14
CA LEU A 83 -11.07 16.69 2.53
C LEU A 83 -9.67 16.90 3.12
N ILE A 84 -9.54 16.77 4.45
CA ILE A 84 -8.22 16.79 5.11
C ILE A 84 -7.36 15.62 4.62
N ALA A 85 -7.91 14.40 4.55
CA ALA A 85 -7.18 13.23 4.07
C ALA A 85 -6.65 13.42 2.63
N ALA A 86 -7.37 14.16 1.79
CA ALA A 86 -6.98 14.44 0.41
C ALA A 86 -5.83 15.46 0.27
N ASP A 87 -5.70 16.42 1.18
CA ASP A 87 -4.63 17.45 1.14
C ASP A 87 -3.34 16.92 1.79
N VAL A 88 -2.72 15.92 1.17
CA VAL A 88 -1.51 15.26 1.68
C VAL A 88 -0.28 16.18 1.67
N ASN A 89 -0.34 17.30 0.94
CA ASN A 89 0.72 18.30 0.89
C ASN A 89 0.50 19.51 1.83
N LEU A 90 -0.61 19.51 2.60
CA LEU A 90 -0.96 20.54 3.57
C LEU A 90 -1.00 21.96 3.00
N SER A 91 -1.52 22.12 1.78
CA SER A 91 -1.66 23.43 1.12
C SER A 91 -2.97 24.15 1.45
N GLY A 92 -3.93 23.46 2.07
CA GLY A 92 -5.30 23.93 2.23
C GLY A 92 -6.09 23.95 0.92
N ASN A 93 -5.66 23.20 -0.10
CA ASN A 93 -6.36 23.06 -1.37
C ASN A 93 -6.16 21.64 -1.93
N ILE A 94 -7.19 21.08 -2.55
CA ILE A 94 -7.10 19.76 -3.18
C ILE A 94 -6.82 19.93 -4.68
N THR A 95 -5.65 19.48 -5.13
CA THR A 95 -5.16 19.72 -6.49
C THR A 95 -4.46 18.50 -7.09
N ALA A 96 -4.02 18.63 -8.35
CA ALA A 96 -3.20 17.60 -9.00
C ALA A 96 -1.85 17.36 -8.27
N SER A 97 -1.38 18.30 -7.46
CA SER A 97 -0.18 18.10 -6.63
C SER A 97 -0.41 17.04 -5.55
N ASP A 98 -1.61 16.95 -4.97
CA ASP A 98 -1.97 15.90 -4.01
C ASP A 98 -2.02 14.52 -4.67
N ILE A 99 -2.63 14.46 -5.86
CA ILE A 99 -2.60 13.25 -6.70
C ILE A 99 -1.16 12.82 -6.96
N SER A 100 -0.27 13.76 -7.29
CA SER A 100 1.14 13.43 -7.55
C SER A 100 1.85 12.87 -6.32
N GLU A 101 1.61 13.40 -5.13
CA GLU A 101 2.24 12.91 -3.89
C GLU A 101 1.70 11.52 -3.50
N ILE A 102 0.39 11.31 -3.60
CA ILE A 102 -0.22 9.98 -3.37
C ILE A 102 0.33 8.97 -4.38
N ARG A 103 0.41 9.33 -5.67
CA ARG A 103 0.93 8.42 -6.69
C ARG A 103 2.39 8.05 -6.43
N LYS A 104 3.25 8.99 -6.04
CA LYS A 104 4.65 8.68 -5.68
C LYS A 104 4.74 7.71 -4.51
N LEU A 105 3.83 7.82 -3.54
CA LEU A 105 3.75 6.89 -2.42
C LEU A 105 3.31 5.49 -2.91
N ILE A 106 2.24 5.41 -3.70
CA ILE A 106 1.72 4.17 -4.29
C ILE A 106 2.80 3.45 -5.12
N LEU A 107 3.53 4.19 -5.94
CA LEU A 107 4.60 3.67 -6.80
C LEU A 107 5.86 3.28 -6.02
N GLY A 108 5.94 3.55 -4.71
CA GLY A 108 7.14 3.32 -3.91
C GLY A 108 8.33 4.18 -4.33
N ILE A 109 8.08 5.34 -4.95
CA ILE A 109 9.09 6.38 -5.23
C ILE A 109 9.43 7.08 -3.92
N ASN A 110 8.40 7.43 -3.15
CA ASN A 110 8.53 7.94 -1.79
C ASN A 110 8.01 6.88 -0.81
N THR A 111 8.61 6.81 0.38
CA THR A 111 8.13 5.92 1.46
C THR A 111 7.19 6.62 2.44
N GLN A 112 7.08 7.95 2.34
CA GLN A 112 6.25 8.84 3.16
C GLN A 112 5.89 10.11 2.37
N PHE A 113 4.87 10.85 2.80
CA PHE A 113 4.60 12.18 2.26
C PHE A 113 5.69 13.17 2.69
N ALA A 114 5.97 14.17 1.85
CA ALA A 114 7.03 15.14 2.11
C ALA A 114 6.70 16.13 3.26
N LYS A 115 5.41 16.46 3.42
CA LYS A 115 4.95 17.49 4.37
C LYS A 115 4.01 16.93 5.45
N SER A 116 3.10 16.04 5.08
CA SER A 116 2.15 15.47 6.03
C SER A 116 2.71 14.23 6.73
N PRO A 117 2.43 14.02 8.03
CA PRO A 117 2.47 12.68 8.60
C PRO A 117 1.47 11.75 7.91
N SER A 118 1.59 10.44 8.10
CA SER A 118 0.63 9.46 7.56
C SER A 118 -0.74 9.51 8.24
N TRP A 119 -0.81 10.09 9.44
CA TRP A 119 -2.04 10.33 10.20
C TRP A 119 -2.09 11.74 10.76
N THR A 120 -3.27 12.33 10.75
CA THR A 120 -3.59 13.53 11.55
C THR A 120 -4.80 13.26 12.43
N PHE A 121 -5.06 14.16 13.37
CA PHE A 121 -6.11 14.01 14.38
C PHE A 121 -6.86 15.31 14.54
N VAL A 122 -8.17 15.20 14.73
CA VAL A 122 -9.05 16.32 15.01
C VAL A 122 -9.81 16.01 16.31
N PRO A 123 -9.87 16.92 17.30
CA PRO A 123 -10.70 16.76 18.47
C PRO A 123 -12.13 16.40 18.08
N LYS A 124 -12.72 15.35 18.68
CA LYS A 124 -14.05 14.89 18.29
C LYS A 124 -15.16 15.92 18.59
N SER A 125 -14.92 16.79 19.57
CA SER A 125 -15.79 17.92 19.89
C SER A 125 -15.59 19.12 18.95
N PHE A 126 -14.60 19.09 18.04
CA PHE A 126 -14.36 20.17 17.11
C PHE A 126 -15.53 20.34 16.14
N VAL A 127 -15.96 21.58 15.95
CA VAL A 127 -17.02 21.94 15.00
C VAL A 127 -16.39 22.75 13.87
N PHE A 128 -16.38 22.19 12.67
CA PHE A 128 -15.92 22.90 11.48
C PHE A 128 -16.89 24.05 11.17
N VAL A 129 -16.37 25.28 11.23
CA VAL A 129 -17.15 26.48 10.88
C VAL A 129 -17.58 26.45 9.41
N ASP A 130 -16.66 26.01 8.55
CA ASP A 130 -16.92 25.75 7.14
C ASP A 130 -16.48 24.31 6.80
N PRO A 131 -17.43 23.35 6.77
CA PRO A 131 -17.12 21.95 6.49
C PRO A 131 -16.55 21.67 5.09
N ILE A 132 -16.73 22.58 4.12
CA ILE A 132 -16.16 22.45 2.78
C ILE A 132 -14.77 23.10 2.66
N ASN A 133 -14.33 23.83 3.69
CA ASN A 133 -12.97 24.39 3.81
C ASN A 133 -12.35 24.08 5.19
N PRO A 134 -12.09 22.80 5.51
CA PRO A 134 -11.76 22.34 6.86
C PRO A 134 -10.27 22.54 7.23
N TRP A 135 -9.59 23.55 6.69
CA TRP A 135 -8.13 23.71 6.80
C TRP A 135 -7.66 24.26 8.16
N LYS A 136 -8.59 24.76 8.97
CA LYS A 136 -8.32 25.35 10.27
C LYS A 136 -8.94 24.48 11.36
N TYR A 137 -8.12 23.66 11.99
CA TYR A 137 -8.45 22.86 13.15
C TYR A 137 -7.21 22.70 14.04
N ASP A 138 -7.44 22.47 15.32
CA ASP A 138 -6.38 22.08 16.24
C ASP A 138 -6.18 20.57 16.15
N ASN A 139 -4.92 20.11 16.19
CA ASN A 139 -4.60 18.69 16.33
C ASN A 139 -4.34 18.29 17.79
N PHE A 140 -4.76 19.13 18.72
CA PHE A 140 -4.66 18.95 20.16
C PHE A 140 -5.96 19.36 20.83
N MET A 141 -6.16 18.95 22.08
CA MET A 141 -7.29 19.39 22.90
C MET A 141 -6.78 19.83 24.27
N SER A 142 -7.16 21.03 24.70
CA SER A 142 -6.93 21.52 26.06
C SER A 142 -8.17 21.31 26.93
N PHE A 143 -7.97 20.93 28.20
CA PHE A 143 -9.03 20.68 29.16
C PHE A 143 -8.59 21.07 30.58
N ASP A 144 -9.55 21.44 31.43
CA ASP A 144 -9.30 21.82 32.82
C ASP A 144 -9.97 20.82 33.77
N LEU A 145 -9.16 20.10 34.54
CA LEU A 145 -9.65 19.11 35.49
C LEU A 145 -10.49 19.75 36.61
N LYS A 146 -10.32 21.06 36.90
CA LYS A 146 -11.15 21.80 37.87
C LYS A 146 -12.62 21.84 37.46
N ASN A 147 -12.89 21.87 36.15
CA ASN A 147 -14.23 21.95 35.61
C ASN A 147 -14.91 20.58 35.53
N GLY A 148 -14.22 19.50 35.92
CA GLY A 148 -14.71 18.14 35.82
C GLY A 148 -14.52 17.50 34.45
N ASP A 149 -13.82 18.16 33.53
CA ASP A 149 -13.48 17.61 32.21
C ASP A 149 -12.52 16.43 32.38
N ARG A 150 -12.95 15.23 31.99
CA ARG A 150 -12.17 13.99 32.16
C ARG A 150 -12.05 13.16 30.91
N VAL A 151 -12.68 13.60 29.82
CA VAL A 151 -12.75 12.84 28.57
C VAL A 151 -12.21 13.72 27.45
N VAL A 152 -11.21 13.18 26.77
CA VAL A 152 -10.62 13.74 25.56
C VAL A 152 -10.73 12.68 24.48
N ASP A 153 -11.27 13.04 23.32
CA ASP A 153 -11.43 12.12 22.20
C ASP A 153 -11.07 12.82 20.89
N PHE A 154 -10.56 12.04 19.93
CA PHE A 154 -10.13 12.51 18.63
C PHE A 154 -10.67 11.59 17.54
N VAL A 155 -10.99 12.19 16.40
CA VAL A 155 -11.13 11.52 15.12
C VAL A 155 -9.75 11.40 14.50
N ALA A 156 -9.33 10.17 14.21
CA ALA A 156 -8.09 9.88 13.50
C ALA A 156 -8.33 9.86 11.99
N ILE A 157 -7.45 10.50 11.24
CA ILE A 157 -7.57 10.66 9.78
C ILE A 157 -6.33 10.07 9.14
N LYS A 158 -6.52 9.04 8.31
CA LYS A 158 -5.44 8.47 7.52
C LYS A 158 -5.22 9.33 6.28
N MET A 159 -4.07 9.98 6.20
CA MET A 159 -3.74 10.86 5.08
C MET A 159 -3.59 10.03 3.79
N GLY A 160 -4.23 10.49 2.72
CA GLY A 160 -4.30 9.82 1.42
C GLY A 160 -5.38 8.74 1.27
N ASP A 161 -6.07 8.34 2.35
CA ASP A 161 -7.17 7.34 2.31
C ASP A 161 -8.52 8.05 2.32
N LEU A 162 -9.24 7.99 1.20
CA LEU A 162 -10.54 8.63 0.99
C LEU A 162 -11.69 7.62 0.94
N ASN A 163 -11.40 6.31 0.95
CA ASN A 163 -12.42 5.26 1.00
C ASN A 163 -12.52 4.56 2.36
N GLY A 164 -11.69 4.96 3.33
CA GLY A 164 -11.66 4.38 4.67
C GLY A 164 -11.21 2.93 4.65
N SER A 165 -10.36 2.56 3.70
CA SER A 165 -9.88 1.18 3.56
C SER A 165 -8.79 0.83 4.58
N VAL A 166 -8.22 1.83 5.26
CA VAL A 166 -7.21 1.67 6.31
C VAL A 166 -7.63 0.66 7.37
N LYS A 167 -6.70 -0.20 7.77
CA LYS A 167 -6.85 -1.03 8.98
C LYS A 167 -6.16 -0.33 10.15
N ALA A 168 -6.94 0.44 10.92
CA ALA A 168 -6.44 1.33 11.98
C ALA A 168 -5.99 0.61 13.27
N SER A 169 -6.54 -0.58 13.53
CA SER A 169 -6.19 -1.48 14.64
C SER A 169 -5.49 -2.77 14.18
N LEU A 170 -4.79 -3.42 15.11
CA LEU A 170 -4.13 -4.70 14.89
C LEU A 170 -5.16 -5.85 14.95
N GLY A 171 -5.59 -6.37 13.79
CA GLY A 171 -6.48 -7.53 13.73
C GLY A 171 -6.88 -7.97 12.31
N THR A 172 -6.51 -9.22 11.97
CA THR A 172 -6.90 -10.05 10.81
C THR A 172 -7.17 -9.31 9.49
N GLY A 173 -6.10 -8.90 8.82
CA GLY A 173 -6.17 -8.69 7.37
C GLY A 173 -6.41 -10.04 6.70
N GLY A 174 -7.66 -10.37 6.41
CA GLY A 174 -7.95 -11.50 5.53
C GLY A 174 -7.18 -11.35 4.23
N ILE A 175 -6.70 -12.46 3.65
CA ILE A 175 -6.22 -12.44 2.27
C ILE A 175 -7.40 -11.93 1.43
N VAL A 176 -7.26 -10.73 0.85
CA VAL A 176 -8.27 -10.22 -0.07
C VAL A 176 -8.19 -11.10 -1.32
N ARG A 177 -9.11 -12.05 -1.42
CA ARG A 177 -9.30 -12.84 -2.63
C ARG A 177 -10.32 -12.10 -3.46
N HIS A 178 -9.86 -11.38 -4.48
CA HIS A 178 -10.78 -10.83 -5.46
C HIS A 178 -11.44 -11.96 -6.23
N ALA A 179 -12.77 -12.00 -6.21
CA ALA A 179 -13.54 -12.94 -7.01
C ALA A 179 -13.46 -12.60 -8.51
N SER A 180 -13.33 -11.31 -8.83
CA SER A 180 -13.12 -10.76 -10.18
C SER A 180 -11.67 -10.31 -10.38
N LYS A 181 -11.20 -10.36 -11.63
CA LYS A 181 -9.87 -9.88 -12.01
C LYS A 181 -9.88 -9.13 -13.33
N LEU A 182 -9.04 -8.11 -13.43
CA LEU A 182 -8.58 -7.56 -14.70
C LEU A 182 -7.41 -8.41 -15.21
N SER A 183 -7.58 -9.03 -16.36
CA SER A 183 -6.58 -9.91 -16.97
C SER A 183 -5.76 -9.15 -18.01
N MET A 184 -4.59 -8.67 -17.61
CA MET A 184 -3.58 -8.11 -18.51
C MET A 184 -3.01 -9.23 -19.38
N VAL A 185 -2.62 -8.92 -20.61
CA VAL A 185 -2.13 -9.90 -21.59
C VAL A 185 -0.85 -9.40 -22.25
N THR A 186 0.14 -10.28 -22.38
CA THR A 186 1.26 -10.09 -23.32
C THR A 186 1.55 -11.37 -24.09
N ASN A 187 2.32 -11.30 -25.17
CA ASN A 187 2.65 -12.47 -26.00
C ASN A 187 3.93 -13.13 -25.53
N ASP A 188 3.91 -14.46 -25.37
CA ASP A 188 5.14 -15.22 -25.16
C ASP A 188 6.06 -15.09 -26.37
N GLN A 189 7.34 -14.93 -26.11
CA GLN A 189 8.36 -14.84 -27.13
C GLN A 189 9.69 -15.35 -26.59
N LYS A 190 10.53 -15.86 -27.50
CA LYS A 190 11.92 -16.14 -27.18
C LYS A 190 12.66 -14.83 -26.98
N VAL A 191 13.38 -14.76 -25.89
CA VAL A 191 14.16 -13.61 -25.46
C VAL A 191 15.62 -14.01 -25.64
N GLU A 192 16.32 -13.41 -26.61
CA GLU A 192 17.70 -13.80 -26.97
C GLU A 192 18.69 -12.69 -26.58
N ALA A 193 19.80 -13.09 -25.96
CA ALA A 193 20.85 -12.19 -25.48
C ALA A 193 21.36 -11.25 -26.59
N GLY A 194 21.56 -9.98 -26.24
CA GLY A 194 22.03 -8.94 -27.15
C GLY A 194 20.94 -8.31 -28.02
N LYS A 195 19.68 -8.75 -27.93
CA LYS A 195 18.55 -8.12 -28.62
C LYS A 195 17.83 -7.10 -27.74
N THR A 196 17.10 -6.19 -28.39
CA THR A 196 16.06 -5.39 -27.77
C THR A 196 14.71 -6.00 -28.15
N ILE A 197 13.81 -6.13 -27.18
CA ILE A 197 12.46 -6.64 -27.39
C ILE A 197 11.41 -5.63 -26.95
N GLU A 198 10.27 -5.65 -27.62
CA GLU A 198 9.09 -4.90 -27.23
C GLU A 198 8.05 -5.88 -26.66
N VAL A 199 7.50 -5.50 -25.52
CA VAL A 199 6.52 -6.29 -24.77
C VAL A 199 5.24 -5.46 -24.65
N PRO A 200 4.32 -5.57 -25.63
CA PRO A 200 3.04 -4.87 -25.57
C PRO A 200 2.14 -5.54 -24.52
N PHE A 201 1.44 -4.71 -23.74
CA PHE A 201 0.40 -5.12 -22.80
C PHE A 201 -0.97 -4.74 -23.36
N THR A 202 -1.85 -5.74 -23.49
CA THR A 202 -3.29 -5.54 -23.71
C THR A 202 -4.06 -6.06 -22.50
N ALA A 203 -5.40 -6.09 -22.54
CA ALA A 203 -6.21 -6.70 -21.49
C ALA A 203 -7.45 -7.39 -22.07
N GLN A 204 -7.82 -8.57 -21.57
CA GLN A 204 -8.98 -9.30 -22.09
C GLN A 204 -10.32 -8.61 -21.80
N ASN A 205 -10.40 -7.97 -20.64
CA ASN A 205 -11.65 -7.50 -20.05
C ASN A 205 -11.51 -6.09 -19.48
N PHE A 206 -10.85 -5.19 -20.23
CA PHE A 206 -10.74 -3.77 -19.88
C PHE A 206 -12.08 -3.06 -20.15
N LYS A 207 -13.07 -3.31 -19.29
CA LYS A 207 -14.43 -2.79 -19.42
C LYS A 207 -14.79 -1.95 -18.21
N ASN A 208 -15.14 -0.69 -18.46
CA ASN A 208 -15.54 0.29 -17.45
C ASN A 208 -14.49 0.43 -16.33
N ILE A 209 -13.21 0.53 -16.66
CA ILE A 209 -12.13 0.65 -15.67
C ILE A 209 -11.84 2.13 -15.40
N ASN A 210 -11.91 2.54 -14.14
CA ASN A 210 -11.53 3.89 -13.69
C ASN A 210 -10.08 4.00 -13.27
N GLY A 211 -9.44 2.89 -12.92
CA GLY A 211 -8.03 2.88 -12.57
C GLY A 211 -7.51 1.50 -12.27
N TYR A 212 -6.20 1.36 -12.27
CA TYR A 212 -5.49 0.17 -11.82
C TYR A 212 -4.14 0.54 -11.22
N GLN A 213 -3.60 -0.40 -10.46
CA GLN A 213 -2.23 -0.38 -10.00
C GLN A 213 -1.72 -1.80 -9.79
N PHE A 214 -0.41 -1.99 -9.94
CA PHE A 214 0.26 -3.26 -9.68
C PHE A 214 1.78 -3.11 -9.78
N THR A 215 2.49 -4.18 -9.42
CA THR A 215 3.94 -4.32 -9.65
C THR A 215 4.17 -5.30 -10.80
N ILE A 216 4.93 -4.91 -11.82
CA ILE A 216 5.48 -5.82 -12.82
C ILE A 216 6.83 -6.30 -12.32
N ASN A 217 6.94 -7.59 -12.03
CA ASN A 217 8.22 -8.22 -11.72
C ASN A 217 8.82 -8.79 -13.01
N PHE A 218 10.12 -8.62 -13.22
CA PHE A 218 10.84 -9.21 -14.33
C PHE A 218 12.22 -9.74 -13.90
N ASP A 219 12.75 -10.71 -14.63
CA ASP A 219 14.10 -11.22 -14.41
C ASP A 219 15.14 -10.17 -14.83
N HIS A 220 15.66 -9.42 -13.85
CA HIS A 220 16.66 -8.38 -14.06
C HIS A 220 18.07 -8.90 -14.41
N GLN A 221 18.32 -10.20 -14.21
CA GLN A 221 19.53 -10.87 -14.67
C GLN A 221 19.44 -11.17 -16.16
N ALA A 222 18.25 -11.51 -16.66
CA ALA A 222 18.00 -11.77 -18.08
C ALA A 222 17.66 -10.53 -18.90
N MET A 223 16.99 -9.53 -18.32
CA MET A 223 16.48 -8.37 -19.04
C MET A 223 16.73 -7.06 -18.28
N GLN A 224 16.94 -5.97 -19.01
CA GLN A 224 16.99 -4.61 -18.48
C GLN A 224 15.89 -3.79 -19.13
N LEU A 225 14.98 -3.26 -18.32
CA LEU A 225 13.97 -2.34 -18.81
C LEU A 225 14.64 -1.03 -19.25
N ASP A 226 14.36 -0.62 -20.49
CA ASP A 226 14.88 0.60 -21.10
C ASP A 226 13.87 1.75 -20.96
N LYS A 227 12.64 1.54 -21.45
CA LYS A 227 11.60 2.57 -21.47
C LYS A 227 10.19 1.97 -21.55
N MET A 228 9.21 2.83 -21.29
CA MET A 228 7.80 2.60 -21.54
C MET A 228 7.35 3.45 -22.72
N ILE A 229 6.56 2.86 -23.63
CA ILE A 229 5.93 3.55 -24.75
C ILE A 229 4.42 3.55 -24.48
N PRO A 230 3.76 4.73 -24.44
CA PRO A 230 2.33 4.81 -24.23
C PRO A 230 1.57 4.18 -25.42
N GLY A 231 0.46 3.51 -25.10
CA GLY A 231 -0.48 2.98 -26.08
C GLY A 231 -1.76 3.80 -26.11
N THR A 232 -2.88 3.12 -25.95
CA THR A 232 -4.23 3.72 -26.02
C THR A 232 -4.59 4.48 -24.75
N LEU A 233 -4.01 4.10 -23.61
CA LEU A 233 -4.18 4.81 -22.35
C LEU A 233 -3.30 6.07 -22.32
N ASP A 234 -3.82 7.15 -21.74
CA ASP A 234 -3.03 8.34 -21.44
C ASP A 234 -2.05 8.02 -20.28
N LEU A 235 -0.87 7.55 -20.65
CA LEU A 235 0.20 7.14 -19.76
C LEU A 235 1.44 7.98 -20.01
N THR A 236 2.08 8.38 -18.92
CA THR A 236 3.39 9.04 -18.94
C THR A 236 4.32 8.34 -17.96
N ASP A 237 5.60 8.71 -17.93
CA ASP A 237 6.54 8.17 -16.94
C ASP A 237 6.09 8.41 -15.50
N ALA A 238 5.25 9.43 -15.24
CA ALA A 238 4.70 9.69 -13.92
C ALA A 238 3.71 8.61 -13.43
N ASN A 239 3.25 7.72 -14.31
CA ASN A 239 2.42 6.57 -13.97
C ASN A 239 3.24 5.34 -13.57
N PHE A 240 4.57 5.41 -13.61
CA PHE A 240 5.46 4.29 -13.37
C PHE A 240 6.53 4.60 -12.32
N GLY A 241 6.80 3.64 -11.43
CA GLY A 241 7.87 3.76 -10.43
C GLY A 241 9.14 3.07 -10.89
N TRP A 242 10.10 3.88 -11.33
CA TRP A 242 11.38 3.43 -11.88
C TRP A 242 12.44 3.10 -10.81
N SER A 243 12.20 3.46 -9.55
CA SER A 243 13.16 3.34 -8.45
C SER A 243 13.56 1.89 -8.13
N HIS A 244 12.74 0.90 -8.51
CA HIS A 244 12.98 -0.52 -8.21
C HIS A 244 13.38 -1.35 -9.44
N VAL A 245 13.59 -0.71 -10.59
CA VAL A 245 13.88 -1.39 -11.87
C VAL A 245 15.20 -2.16 -11.82
N ALA A 246 16.19 -1.66 -11.09
CA ALA A 246 17.46 -2.37 -10.86
C ALA A 246 17.27 -3.73 -10.15
N ASN A 247 16.17 -3.87 -9.38
CA ASN A 247 15.81 -5.09 -8.65
C ASN A 247 14.77 -5.93 -9.41
N GLY A 248 14.50 -5.62 -10.69
CA GLY A 248 13.52 -6.35 -11.49
C GLY A 248 12.07 -6.00 -11.19
N LYS A 249 11.78 -4.80 -10.68
CA LYS A 249 10.40 -4.39 -10.37
C LYS A 249 10.06 -3.04 -10.97
N LEU A 250 8.93 -2.95 -11.64
CA LEU A 250 8.34 -1.71 -12.14
C LEU A 250 6.93 -1.58 -11.57
N THR A 251 6.67 -0.58 -10.76
CA THR A 251 5.32 -0.30 -10.26
C THR A 251 4.55 0.55 -11.25
N THR A 252 3.23 0.42 -11.27
CA THR A 252 2.36 1.27 -12.09
C THR A 252 1.10 1.68 -11.35
N SER A 253 0.59 2.87 -11.66
CA SER A 253 -0.67 3.44 -11.16
C SER A 253 -1.25 4.33 -12.25
N TRP A 254 -2.41 3.92 -12.77
CA TRP A 254 -3.15 4.64 -13.80
C TRP A 254 -4.59 4.87 -13.36
N ASN A 255 -5.13 6.03 -13.72
CA ASN A 255 -6.49 6.40 -13.41
C ASN A 255 -7.06 7.33 -14.48
N ASP A 256 -8.39 7.33 -14.59
CA ASP A 256 -9.16 8.30 -15.35
C ASP A 256 -10.38 8.74 -14.56
N SER A 257 -10.78 9.99 -14.77
CA SER A 257 -12.00 10.60 -14.25
C SER A 257 -13.28 9.88 -14.72
N LYS A 258 -13.23 9.23 -15.88
CA LYS A 258 -14.33 8.46 -16.47
C LYS A 258 -13.89 7.02 -16.69
N ALA A 259 -14.82 6.09 -16.49
CA ALA A 259 -14.55 4.68 -16.73
C ALA A 259 -14.24 4.45 -18.22
N VAL A 260 -13.12 3.79 -18.50
CA VAL A 260 -12.63 3.52 -19.86
C VAL A 260 -12.93 2.06 -20.22
N SER A 261 -13.37 1.84 -21.47
CA SER A 261 -13.52 0.49 -22.04
C SER A 261 -12.70 0.37 -23.31
N LEU A 262 -11.90 -0.68 -23.43
CA LEU A 262 -11.02 -0.95 -24.56
C LEU A 262 -11.25 -2.37 -25.09
N ASN A 263 -11.03 -2.53 -26.39
CA ASN A 263 -11.08 -3.83 -27.05
C ASN A 263 -9.85 -4.67 -26.68
N PRO A 264 -9.95 -6.02 -26.65
CA PRO A 264 -8.86 -6.89 -26.18
C PRO A 264 -7.55 -6.82 -26.99
N ASN A 265 -7.59 -6.27 -28.20
CA ASN A 265 -6.45 -6.08 -29.09
C ASN A 265 -5.80 -4.70 -28.98
N GLU A 266 -6.39 -3.77 -28.24
CA GLU A 266 -5.81 -2.44 -28.04
C GLU A 266 -4.64 -2.53 -27.06
N VAL A 267 -3.48 -2.02 -27.49
CA VAL A 267 -2.28 -1.94 -26.66
C VAL A 267 -2.47 -0.81 -25.67
N LEU A 268 -2.36 -1.14 -24.38
CA LEU A 268 -2.43 -0.19 -23.27
C LEU A 268 -1.12 0.60 -23.17
N PHE A 269 -0.01 -0.13 -23.18
CA PHE A 269 1.37 0.38 -23.20
C PHE A 269 2.32 -0.74 -23.66
N THR A 270 3.55 -0.37 -24.01
CA THR A 270 4.62 -1.30 -24.39
C THR A 270 5.83 -1.06 -23.52
N LEU A 271 6.39 -2.13 -22.96
CA LEU A 271 7.69 -2.08 -22.27
C LEU A 271 8.80 -2.52 -23.21
N VAL A 272 9.91 -1.79 -23.22
CA VAL A 272 11.08 -2.11 -24.06
C VAL A 272 12.20 -2.63 -23.17
N PHE A 273 12.72 -3.82 -23.49
CA PHE A 273 13.78 -4.45 -22.72
C PHE A 273 15.02 -4.69 -23.59
N ASN A 274 16.20 -4.42 -23.02
CA ASN A 274 17.47 -4.91 -23.53
C ASN A 274 17.80 -6.25 -22.88
N VAL A 275 18.11 -7.26 -23.68
CA VAL A 275 18.25 -8.65 -23.22
C VAL A 275 19.71 -9.01 -22.95
N LYS A 276 19.97 -9.57 -21.77
CA LYS A 276 21.30 -9.97 -21.28
C LYS A 276 21.54 -11.48 -21.39
N SER A 277 20.51 -12.30 -21.23
CA SER A 277 20.60 -13.76 -21.31
C SER A 277 19.38 -14.35 -22.02
N ASN A 278 19.53 -15.57 -22.54
CA ASN A 278 18.44 -16.26 -23.24
C ASN A 278 17.38 -16.74 -22.25
N THR A 279 16.10 -16.45 -22.52
CA THR A 279 14.95 -16.93 -21.73
C THR A 279 13.67 -16.96 -22.59
N THR A 280 12.51 -17.25 -21.98
CA THR A 280 11.19 -16.98 -22.54
C THR A 280 10.51 -15.88 -21.74
N LEU A 281 9.69 -15.08 -22.40
CA LEU A 281 8.98 -14.02 -21.68
C LEU A 281 8.07 -14.60 -20.59
N ALA A 282 7.44 -15.75 -20.84
CA ALA A 282 6.62 -16.44 -19.83
C ALA A 282 7.34 -16.71 -18.50
N ASN A 283 8.66 -16.94 -18.52
CA ASN A 283 9.46 -17.19 -17.33
C ASN A 283 10.07 -15.92 -16.73
N ALA A 284 10.03 -14.81 -17.47
CA ALA A 284 10.82 -13.62 -17.17
C ALA A 284 9.98 -12.41 -16.78
N ILE A 285 8.65 -12.48 -16.81
CA ILE A 285 7.77 -11.36 -16.44
C ILE A 285 6.47 -11.83 -15.78
N THR A 286 5.99 -11.05 -14.80
CA THR A 286 4.72 -11.28 -14.13
C THR A 286 4.13 -10.00 -13.55
N ILE A 287 2.89 -10.07 -13.07
CA ILE A 287 2.24 -9.03 -12.27
C ILE A 287 2.05 -9.56 -10.85
N THR A 288 2.47 -8.78 -9.85
CA THR A 288 2.34 -9.07 -8.41
C THR A 288 1.87 -7.84 -7.62
N GLY A 289 1.52 -8.07 -6.35
CA GLY A 289 1.25 -7.03 -5.36
C GLY A 289 2.46 -6.71 -4.46
N ASP A 290 3.69 -6.80 -4.98
CA ASP A 290 4.90 -6.77 -4.14
C ASP A 290 5.14 -5.43 -3.43
N ILE A 291 5.10 -4.34 -4.19
CA ILE A 291 5.30 -2.96 -3.71
C ILE A 291 3.96 -2.23 -3.75
N THR A 292 3.33 -2.26 -4.90
CA THR A 292 2.01 -1.69 -5.17
C THR A 292 1.03 -2.85 -5.31
N SER A 293 -0.05 -2.85 -4.52
CA SER A 293 -1.10 -3.88 -4.59
C SER A 293 -1.61 -4.06 -6.01
N ALA A 294 -1.91 -5.30 -6.39
CA ALA A 294 -2.41 -5.65 -7.72
C ALA A 294 -3.93 -5.55 -7.77
N GLU A 295 -4.43 -4.34 -8.00
CA GLU A 295 -5.84 -3.98 -7.90
C GLU A 295 -6.29 -3.07 -9.06
N SER A 296 -7.55 -3.17 -9.42
CA SER A 296 -8.22 -2.32 -10.42
C SER A 296 -9.63 -1.99 -9.95
N TYR A 297 -10.20 -0.91 -10.50
CA TYR A 297 -11.49 -0.40 -10.07
C TYR A 297 -12.41 -0.18 -11.26
N ASP A 298 -13.63 -0.70 -11.16
CA ASP A 298 -14.66 -0.45 -12.16
C ASP A 298 -15.32 0.94 -12.00
N SER A 299 -16.38 1.19 -12.78
CA SER A 299 -17.13 2.44 -12.77
C SER A 299 -17.79 2.77 -11.43
N ASP A 300 -18.14 1.73 -10.67
CA ASP A 300 -18.74 1.85 -9.34
C ASP A 300 -17.67 1.84 -8.24
N LEU A 301 -16.39 1.85 -8.64
CA LEU A 301 -15.21 1.76 -7.79
C LEU A 301 -15.12 0.45 -6.99
N ASN A 302 -15.71 -0.64 -7.51
CA ASN A 302 -15.49 -1.96 -6.92
C ASN A 302 -14.09 -2.45 -7.25
N GLU A 303 -13.39 -2.94 -6.23
CA GLU A 303 -12.03 -3.47 -6.34
C GLU A 303 -12.00 -4.87 -6.96
N GLN A 304 -11.15 -5.05 -7.97
CA GLN A 304 -10.87 -6.32 -8.64
C GLN A 304 -9.36 -6.58 -8.59
N GLY A 305 -8.95 -7.85 -8.58
CA GLY A 305 -7.53 -8.19 -8.63
C GLY A 305 -6.95 -7.91 -10.03
N VAL A 306 -5.64 -7.85 -10.15
CA VAL A 306 -4.96 -7.81 -11.46
C VAL A 306 -4.09 -9.04 -11.63
N GLU A 307 -4.13 -9.64 -12.82
CA GLU A 307 -3.25 -10.75 -13.18
C GLU A 307 -2.62 -10.55 -14.55
N LEU A 308 -1.51 -11.25 -14.79
CA LEU A 308 -0.91 -11.37 -16.12
C LEU A 308 -1.24 -12.72 -16.74
N LEU A 309 -1.77 -12.69 -17.95
CA LEU A 309 -1.90 -13.82 -18.85
C LEU A 309 -0.83 -13.73 -19.94
N ILE A 310 -0.16 -14.83 -20.19
CA ILE A 310 0.81 -14.97 -21.27
C ILE A 310 0.14 -15.70 -22.43
N LYS A 311 0.16 -15.09 -23.62
CA LYS A 311 -0.42 -15.65 -24.84
C LYS A 311 0.64 -16.40 -25.63
N ASN A 312 0.45 -17.69 -25.83
CA ASN A 312 1.28 -18.52 -26.72
C ASN A 312 0.39 -19.09 -27.84
N GLY A 313 0.51 -18.51 -29.04
CA GLY A 313 -0.41 -18.79 -30.15
C GLY A 313 -1.84 -18.35 -29.82
N SER A 314 -2.79 -19.30 -29.80
CA SER A 314 -4.19 -19.07 -29.39
C SER A 314 -4.43 -19.33 -27.90
N THR A 315 -3.45 -19.87 -27.17
CA THR A 315 -3.61 -20.26 -25.78
C THR A 315 -3.22 -19.11 -24.86
N LEU A 316 -4.04 -18.88 -23.84
CA LEU A 316 -3.79 -17.92 -22.78
C LEU A 316 -3.59 -18.69 -21.48
N THR A 317 -2.41 -18.56 -20.89
CA THR A 317 -2.07 -19.17 -19.62
C THR A 317 -1.84 -18.10 -18.59
N SER A 318 -2.39 -18.28 -17.38
CA SER A 318 -1.99 -17.44 -16.25
C SER A 318 -0.49 -17.58 -16.05
N SER A 319 0.18 -16.45 -15.83
CA SER A 319 1.59 -16.43 -15.46
C SER A 319 1.71 -17.15 -14.12
N GLU A 320 2.15 -18.41 -14.15
CA GLU A 320 2.40 -19.20 -12.95
C GLU A 320 3.73 -18.75 -12.38
N VAL A 321 3.72 -17.76 -11.47
CA VAL A 321 4.98 -17.12 -11.02
C VAL A 321 5.13 -17.17 -9.52
N PHE A 322 6.40 -17.12 -9.15
CA PHE A 322 6.88 -16.92 -7.80
C PHE A 322 6.26 -15.65 -7.20
N GLU A 323 5.61 -15.80 -6.04
CA GLU A 323 5.06 -14.69 -5.28
C GLU A 323 5.26 -14.95 -3.80
N LEU A 324 5.83 -13.98 -3.07
CA LEU A 324 5.90 -14.00 -1.61
C LEU A 324 4.78 -13.11 -1.08
N TYR A 325 3.88 -13.65 -0.27
CA TYR A 325 2.76 -12.88 0.27
C TYR A 325 3.13 -12.14 1.56
N GLN A 326 2.38 -11.08 1.87
CA GLN A 326 2.45 -10.42 3.15
C GLN A 326 2.06 -11.40 4.27
N ASN A 327 2.81 -11.42 5.36
CA ASN A 327 2.50 -12.24 6.51
C ASN A 327 1.13 -11.85 7.09
N ASN A 328 0.35 -12.82 7.54
CA ASN A 328 -0.96 -12.57 8.13
C ASN A 328 -1.09 -13.31 9.48
N PRO A 329 -1.42 -12.60 10.58
CA PRO A 329 -1.60 -11.15 10.68
C PRO A 329 -0.27 -10.38 10.57
N ASN A 330 -0.33 -9.12 10.12
CA ASN A 330 0.74 -8.14 10.24
C ASN A 330 0.16 -6.77 10.64
N PRO A 331 0.56 -6.18 11.78
CA PRO A 331 1.41 -6.74 12.83
C PRO A 331 0.81 -7.95 13.57
N PHE A 332 1.63 -8.73 14.30
CA PHE A 332 1.20 -9.91 15.07
C PHE A 332 1.74 -9.95 16.50
N ALA A 333 1.02 -10.64 17.39
CA ALA A 333 1.36 -10.73 18.82
C ALA A 333 1.93 -12.09 19.26
N LYS A 334 1.46 -13.20 18.67
CA LYS A 334 1.87 -14.57 19.06
C LYS A 334 2.52 -15.32 17.90
N GLU A 335 1.82 -15.40 16.78
CA GLU A 335 2.29 -16.06 15.57
C GLU A 335 1.75 -15.36 14.33
N THR A 336 2.39 -15.61 13.20
CA THR A 336 1.96 -15.14 11.88
C THR A 336 2.25 -16.21 10.84
N THR A 337 1.49 -16.22 9.75
CA THR A 337 1.74 -17.12 8.61
C THR A 337 2.26 -16.33 7.42
N VAL A 338 3.40 -16.75 6.89
CA VAL A 338 3.94 -16.29 5.61
C VAL A 338 3.53 -17.28 4.54
N GLY A 339 2.75 -16.83 3.56
CA GLY A 339 2.43 -17.61 2.37
C GLY A 339 3.38 -17.28 1.23
N PHE A 340 3.63 -18.23 0.33
CA PHE A 340 4.26 -17.98 -0.96
C PHE A 340 3.79 -18.98 -2.02
N LYS A 341 3.80 -18.57 -3.29
CA LYS A 341 3.47 -19.43 -4.43
C LYS A 341 4.75 -19.71 -5.21
N LEU A 342 4.96 -20.97 -5.60
CA LEU A 342 6.07 -21.37 -6.47
C LEU A 342 5.53 -21.81 -7.85
N PRO A 343 6.24 -21.45 -8.95
CA PRO A 343 5.86 -21.84 -10.31
C PRO A 343 6.09 -23.33 -10.58
N GLU A 344 7.07 -23.91 -9.89
CA GLU A 344 7.46 -25.31 -9.94
C GLU A 344 7.91 -25.78 -8.55
N ALA A 345 7.98 -27.09 -8.35
CA ALA A 345 8.51 -27.63 -7.10
C ALA A 345 10.04 -27.41 -7.08
N THR A 346 10.53 -26.71 -6.06
CA THR A 346 11.95 -26.37 -5.91
C THR A 346 12.28 -26.14 -4.44
N ASP A 347 13.54 -26.36 -4.06
CA ASP A 347 14.00 -26.03 -2.71
C ASP A 347 13.92 -24.51 -2.50
N ALA A 348 13.34 -24.12 -1.37
CA ALA A 348 13.12 -22.74 -1.00
C ALA A 348 13.70 -22.46 0.39
N LYS A 349 14.18 -21.23 0.60
CA LYS A 349 14.78 -20.80 1.85
C LYS A 349 14.12 -19.50 2.30
N LEU A 350 13.41 -19.54 3.42
CA LEU A 350 12.86 -18.35 4.06
C LEU A 350 13.79 -17.89 5.17
N THR A 351 14.40 -16.71 5.03
CA THR A 351 15.35 -16.15 6.00
C THR A 351 14.73 -14.94 6.69
N LEU A 352 14.73 -14.92 8.03
CA LEU A 352 14.30 -13.80 8.84
C LEU A 352 15.50 -12.94 9.26
N TYR A 353 15.38 -11.63 9.13
CA TYR A 353 16.38 -10.64 9.51
C TYR A 353 15.78 -9.62 10.48
N ASP A 354 16.61 -9.11 11.39
CA ASP A 354 16.29 -7.87 12.10
C ASP A 354 16.57 -6.64 11.23
N VAL A 355 16.27 -5.44 11.76
CA VAL A 355 16.49 -4.17 11.06
C VAL A 355 17.96 -3.85 10.78
N THR A 356 18.91 -4.53 11.42
CA THR A 356 20.35 -4.38 11.17
C THR A 356 20.86 -5.32 10.08
N GLY A 357 19.98 -6.18 9.55
CA GLY A 357 20.33 -7.21 8.57
C GLY A 357 20.92 -8.48 9.20
N LYS A 358 20.88 -8.61 10.54
CA LYS A 358 21.33 -9.83 11.20
C LYS A 358 20.29 -10.93 11.00
N ILE A 359 20.75 -12.11 10.59
CA ILE A 359 19.91 -13.30 10.46
C ILE A 359 19.45 -13.76 11.84
N ILE A 360 18.13 -13.92 11.99
CA ILE A 360 17.46 -14.38 13.21
C ILE A 360 17.07 -15.84 13.09
N ARG A 361 16.54 -16.25 11.93
CA ARG A 361 16.04 -17.61 11.68
C ARG A 361 16.13 -17.93 10.19
N VAL A 362 16.35 -19.20 9.87
CA VAL A 362 16.30 -19.73 8.50
C VAL A 362 15.37 -20.95 8.49
N TYR A 363 14.45 -21.00 7.53
CA TYR A 363 13.64 -22.17 7.22
C TYR A 363 14.09 -22.71 5.87
N GLU A 364 14.58 -23.95 5.85
CA GLU A 364 14.84 -24.69 4.62
C GLU A 364 13.60 -25.53 4.30
N LEU A 365 13.07 -25.37 3.08
CA LEU A 365 11.76 -25.88 2.68
C LEU A 365 11.90 -26.65 1.38
N GLN A 366 11.27 -27.83 1.32
CA GLN A 366 11.03 -28.53 0.06
C GLN A 366 9.77 -27.96 -0.59
N GLY A 367 9.92 -26.83 -1.28
CA GLY A 367 8.83 -26.08 -1.86
C GLY A 367 8.06 -26.88 -2.90
N GLN A 368 6.73 -26.88 -2.79
CA GLN A 368 5.85 -27.53 -3.77
C GLN A 368 5.41 -26.52 -4.82
N LYS A 369 5.12 -27.00 -6.04
CA LYS A 369 4.45 -26.17 -7.04
C LYS A 369 3.11 -25.67 -6.48
N GLY A 370 2.81 -24.39 -6.69
CA GLY A 370 1.61 -23.75 -6.16
C GLY A 370 1.84 -23.14 -4.77
N MET A 371 0.80 -23.12 -3.94
CA MET A 371 0.80 -22.40 -2.67
C MET A 371 1.52 -23.18 -1.56
N ASN A 372 2.37 -22.49 -0.81
CA ASN A 372 3.13 -22.96 0.34
C ASN A 372 2.96 -21.99 1.50
N THR A 373 3.16 -22.46 2.74
CA THR A 373 3.06 -21.62 3.94
C THR A 373 4.12 -21.98 4.98
N VAL A 374 4.56 -20.97 5.73
CA VAL A 374 5.42 -21.11 6.92
C VAL A 374 4.78 -20.32 8.06
N THR A 375 4.60 -20.97 9.20
CA THR A 375 4.16 -20.29 10.43
C THR A 375 5.38 -19.86 11.23
N ILE A 376 5.39 -18.60 11.67
CA ILE A 376 6.46 -17.99 12.46
C ILE A 376 5.89 -17.63 13.83
N SER A 377 6.49 -18.17 14.89
CA SER A 377 6.14 -17.82 16.28
C SER A 377 6.99 -16.67 16.80
N LYS A 378 6.40 -15.81 17.65
CA LYS A 378 7.10 -14.78 18.43
C LYS A 378 8.31 -15.32 19.17
N SER A 379 8.22 -16.56 19.67
CA SER A 379 9.31 -17.21 20.41
C SER A 379 10.56 -17.46 19.57
N GLU A 380 10.46 -17.39 18.24
CA GLU A 380 11.58 -17.56 17.31
C GLU A 380 12.30 -16.22 17.01
N LEU A 381 11.80 -15.10 17.53
CA LEU A 381 12.29 -13.75 17.27
C LEU A 381 12.95 -13.15 18.51
N SER A 382 13.75 -12.09 18.30
CA SER A 382 14.55 -11.46 19.36
C SER A 382 13.79 -10.41 20.19
N GLY A 383 12.48 -10.25 19.98
CA GLY A 383 11.64 -9.26 20.67
C GLY A 383 10.60 -8.61 19.74
N ALA A 384 9.79 -7.71 20.31
CA ALA A 384 8.89 -6.87 19.54
C ALA A 384 9.68 -5.88 18.65
N GLY A 385 9.10 -5.46 17.52
CA GLY A 385 9.75 -4.59 16.55
C GLY A 385 9.51 -4.99 15.10
N MET A 386 10.23 -4.33 14.20
CA MET A 386 10.20 -4.61 12.75
C MET A 386 11.23 -5.69 12.40
N TYR A 387 10.85 -6.60 11.51
CA TYR A 387 11.71 -7.62 10.93
C TYR A 387 11.50 -7.68 9.41
N TYR A 388 12.47 -8.26 8.72
CA TYR A 388 12.35 -8.58 7.29
C TYR A 388 12.36 -10.10 7.12
N TYR A 389 11.64 -10.59 6.13
CA TYR A 389 11.72 -11.98 5.70
C TYR A 389 11.95 -12.03 4.19
N GLN A 390 12.95 -12.81 3.79
CA GLN A 390 13.33 -13.02 2.40
C GLN A 390 13.10 -14.48 2.04
N LEU A 391 12.40 -14.71 0.94
CA LEU A 391 12.28 -16.02 0.33
C LEU A 391 13.21 -16.09 -0.88
N ASP A 392 14.13 -17.04 -0.86
CA ASP A 392 14.95 -17.43 -2.00
C ASP A 392 14.46 -18.78 -2.52
N ALA A 393 14.21 -18.93 -3.82
CA ALA A 393 13.83 -20.19 -4.45
C ALA A 393 14.37 -20.25 -5.89
N SER A 394 15.28 -21.18 -6.19
CA SER A 394 15.96 -21.23 -7.50
C SER A 394 16.61 -19.89 -7.87
N HIS A 395 16.09 -19.18 -8.87
CA HIS A 395 16.54 -17.85 -9.33
C HIS A 395 15.65 -16.70 -8.84
N TYR A 396 14.65 -17.00 -7.99
CA TYR A 396 13.73 -16.02 -7.44
C TYR A 396 14.16 -15.59 -6.04
N THR A 397 14.07 -14.28 -5.80
CA THR A 397 14.20 -13.70 -4.45
C THR A 397 13.11 -12.65 -4.26
N ALA A 398 12.38 -12.72 -3.15
CA ALA A 398 11.50 -11.65 -2.70
C ALA A 398 11.68 -11.40 -1.21
N THR A 399 11.58 -10.14 -0.82
CA THR A 399 11.67 -9.70 0.58
C THR A 399 10.44 -8.90 0.95
N LYS A 400 9.87 -9.20 2.11
CA LYS A 400 8.80 -8.42 2.73
C LYS A 400 9.16 -8.14 4.19
N ARG A 401 8.44 -7.21 4.80
CA ARG A 401 8.63 -6.83 6.20
C ARG A 401 7.47 -7.33 7.05
N MET A 402 7.73 -7.63 8.31
CA MET A 402 6.72 -7.94 9.31
C MET A 402 6.96 -7.11 10.55
N ILE A 403 5.90 -6.86 11.31
CA ILE A 403 5.96 -6.13 12.57
C ILE A 403 5.40 -7.05 13.65
N ILE A 404 6.15 -7.19 14.74
CA ILE A 404 5.73 -7.93 15.93
C ILE A 404 5.55 -6.94 17.07
N ILE A 405 4.48 -7.12 17.81
CA ILE A 405 4.16 -6.32 18.99
C ILE A 405 4.41 -7.10 20.28
N GLU A 406 4.47 -6.38 21.40
CA GLU A 406 4.60 -6.96 22.73
C GLU A 406 3.41 -7.85 23.13
#